data_AF-A0A7U9RCQ1-F1
#
_entry.id   AF-A0A7U9RCQ1-F1
#
_cell.length_a   1.000
_cell.length_b   1.000
_cell.length_c   1.000
_cell.angle_alpha   90.00
_cell.angle_beta   90.00
_cell.angle_gamma   90.00
#
_symmetry.space_group_name_H-M   'P 1'
#
loop_
_entity.id
_entity.type
_entity.pdbx_description
1 polymer ?
#
loop_
_entity_poly.entity_id
_entity_poly.type
_entity_poly.pdbx_seq_one_letter_code
_entity_poly.pdbx_strand_id
1 'polypeptide(L)'
;MYRITEITKRDIYELFRDGYTETDFFSFQIEYPYYGRMEEIEFLSRLYDLDKMQSNDSRYRSAREDIIQHTVNNDDFPNCWVFQDERFELKNGSDETFLKFLCEIFHPLVRDEMKEWEKFFNKVNELLRIDGYELYVKQRISGRAEYGYRLCGVDVVEMMEKDAIKDLVDEFKSGLIAKATNGDIDEKEYKRCRDILMKVPELKGHIPAFIKSNHTARDFRSYIQAQEQHYVDRRRIITSQMDALIDLLETDADPFMTLQEYIRLDSIGSGGYGTVYRYHNKCLDMDFAVKIYDPVFVLPEEQFEGEKRFFREAKMMFSLNSNFIARIYDVGRMDGKPYIRMELIEGYDLEKLREKEGNMIFARSAHVILHILAGLKCAHGHGVIHRDLKPRNVVYSTEERLFKIIDFGVSAFLDTENHTKLTKTGEHIAGGIFIDPLLQENPKLRDLRSDIYSVGAIWYYLLCGRAPSGSDMRNYLKQARSDLQEWEVDMIMKCLASNIDDRYGSCSELQGFIKERVQMQQY
;
A
#
# COMPACT_ATOMS: atom_id res chain seq x y z
N MET A 1 19.20 -20.12 -7.59
CA MET A 1 19.96 -20.81 -8.66
C MET A 1 20.82 -19.74 -9.32
N TYR A 2 22.14 -19.87 -9.31
CA TYR A 2 23.03 -18.93 -10.00
C TYR A 2 22.79 -19.04 -11.51
N ARG A 3 22.59 -17.90 -12.18
CA ARG A 3 22.29 -17.78 -13.61
C ARG A 3 23.55 -17.51 -14.42
N ILE A 4 24.51 -16.76 -13.86
CA ILE A 4 25.80 -16.57 -14.51
C ILE A 4 26.59 -17.87 -14.33
N THR A 5 26.80 -18.55 -15.44
CA THR A 5 27.48 -19.84 -15.45
C THR A 5 28.93 -19.69 -15.02
N GLU A 6 29.51 -20.76 -14.47
CA GLU A 6 30.94 -20.80 -14.16
C GLU A 6 31.80 -20.54 -15.41
N ILE A 7 31.30 -20.90 -16.60
CA ILE A 7 31.93 -20.62 -17.89
C ILE A 7 31.99 -19.11 -18.13
N THR A 8 30.87 -18.40 -18.05
CA THR A 8 30.86 -16.94 -18.24
C THR A 8 31.70 -16.21 -17.21
N LYS A 9 31.66 -16.62 -15.93
CA LYS A 9 32.54 -16.06 -14.89
C LYS A 9 34.02 -16.29 -15.22
N ARG A 10 34.39 -17.48 -15.68
CA ARG A 10 35.76 -17.81 -16.11
C ARG A 10 36.17 -16.98 -17.33
N ASP A 11 35.34 -16.90 -18.36
CA ASP A 11 35.66 -16.20 -19.60
C ASP A 11 35.81 -14.68 -19.36
N ILE A 12 35.00 -14.09 -18.47
CA ILE A 12 35.18 -12.69 -18.03
C ILE A 12 36.48 -12.52 -17.24
N TYR A 13 36.81 -13.46 -16.36
CA TYR A 13 38.09 -13.45 -15.64
C TYR A 13 39.29 -13.52 -16.61
N GLU A 14 39.26 -14.43 -17.58
CA GLU A 14 40.31 -14.59 -18.59
C GLU A 14 40.44 -13.33 -19.46
N LEU A 15 39.32 -12.69 -19.81
CA LEU A 15 39.32 -11.41 -20.52
C LEU A 15 40.06 -10.31 -19.75
N PHE A 16 39.85 -10.18 -18.44
CA PHE A 16 40.56 -9.20 -17.62
C PHE A 16 42.03 -9.57 -17.38
N ARG A 17 42.34 -10.87 -17.26
CA ARG A 17 43.71 -11.35 -17.00
C ARG A 17 44.62 -11.24 -18.22
N ASP A 18 44.13 -11.70 -19.37
CA ASP A 18 44.94 -11.91 -20.57
C ASP A 18 44.71 -10.83 -21.63
N GLY A 19 43.62 -10.06 -21.50
CA GLY A 19 43.14 -9.20 -22.55
C GLY A 19 42.65 -9.98 -23.77
N TYR A 20 42.53 -9.29 -24.91
CA TYR A 20 42.22 -9.95 -26.17
C TYR A 20 42.87 -9.22 -27.35
N THR A 21 43.05 -9.94 -28.45
CA THR A 21 43.59 -9.38 -29.69
C THR A 21 42.45 -8.96 -30.61
N GLU A 22 42.46 -7.70 -31.05
CA GLU A 22 41.54 -7.20 -32.08
C GLU A 22 42.23 -7.27 -33.45
N THR A 23 41.54 -7.83 -34.45
CA THR A 23 42.12 -8.15 -35.78
C THR A 23 41.70 -7.19 -36.89
N ASP A 24 41.40 -5.93 -36.58
CA ASP A 24 41.02 -4.93 -37.58
C ASP A 24 42.24 -4.22 -38.18
N PHE A 25 42.59 -4.59 -39.43
CA PHE A 25 43.72 -4.12 -40.26
C PHE A 25 45.15 -4.29 -39.68
N PHE A 26 45.34 -4.22 -38.37
CA PHE A 26 46.55 -4.52 -37.62
C PHE A 26 46.17 -5.18 -36.29
N SER A 27 46.84 -6.27 -35.92
CA SER A 27 46.60 -6.95 -34.65
C SER A 27 47.20 -6.16 -33.49
N PHE A 28 46.37 -5.67 -32.59
CA PHE A 28 46.80 -5.05 -31.33
C PHE A 28 46.19 -5.78 -30.13
N GLN A 29 47.00 -5.93 -29.08
CA GLN A 29 46.55 -6.47 -27.80
C GLN A 29 45.84 -5.38 -27.01
N ILE A 30 44.62 -5.67 -26.55
CA ILE A 30 43.84 -4.75 -25.72
C ILE A 30 43.81 -5.33 -24.31
N GLU A 31 44.30 -4.54 -23.36
CA GLU A 31 44.32 -4.88 -21.94
C GLU A 31 43.65 -3.76 -21.14
N TYR A 32 42.92 -4.13 -20.10
CA TYR A 32 42.25 -3.17 -19.24
C TYR A 32 42.18 -3.69 -17.80
N PRO A 33 42.79 -2.99 -16.83
CA PRO A 33 42.74 -3.42 -15.44
C PRO A 33 41.33 -3.21 -14.86
N TYR A 34 40.87 -4.16 -14.04
CA TYR A 34 39.54 -4.10 -13.41
C TYR A 34 39.39 -2.91 -12.44
N TYR A 35 40.49 -2.38 -11.90
CA TYR A 35 40.50 -1.19 -11.04
C TYR A 35 40.61 0.14 -11.82
N GLY A 36 40.66 0.08 -13.16
CA GLY A 36 40.69 1.25 -14.04
C GLY A 36 41.89 2.18 -13.77
N ARG A 37 41.61 3.42 -13.34
CA ARG A 37 42.60 4.47 -13.02
C ARG A 37 42.95 4.56 -11.53
N MET A 38 42.25 3.80 -10.68
CA MET A 38 42.46 3.82 -9.23
C MET A 38 43.57 2.85 -8.85
N GLU A 39 44.05 2.95 -7.61
CA GLU A 39 44.84 1.86 -7.03
C GLU A 39 43.93 0.69 -6.65
N GLU A 40 44.44 -0.52 -6.77
CA GLU A 40 43.65 -1.75 -6.57
C GLU A 40 42.98 -1.80 -5.17
N ILE A 41 43.71 -1.39 -4.13
CA ILE A 41 43.19 -1.34 -2.76
C ILE A 41 42.08 -0.30 -2.59
N GLU A 42 42.16 0.83 -3.30
CA GLU A 42 41.16 1.88 -3.25
C GLU A 42 39.89 1.42 -3.97
N PHE A 43 40.04 0.76 -5.13
CA PHE A 43 38.93 0.16 -5.85
C PHE A 43 38.17 -0.87 -4.98
N LEU A 44 38.88 -1.83 -4.37
CA LEU A 44 38.26 -2.85 -3.54
C LEU A 44 37.56 -2.25 -2.30
N SER A 45 38.12 -1.18 -1.73
CA SER A 45 37.52 -0.47 -0.58
C SER A 45 36.19 0.23 -0.93
N ARG A 46 35.84 0.38 -2.21
CA ARG A 46 34.54 0.91 -2.64
C ARG A 46 33.42 -0.12 -2.55
N LEU A 47 33.77 -1.40 -2.64
CA LEU A 47 32.82 -2.51 -2.63
C LEU A 47 32.81 -3.26 -1.30
N TYR A 48 33.94 -3.27 -0.59
CA TYR A 48 34.15 -4.13 0.57
C TYR A 48 34.76 -3.39 1.75
N ASP A 49 34.34 -3.76 2.97
CA ASP A 49 34.94 -3.27 4.21
C ASP A 49 36.19 -4.09 4.56
N LEU A 50 37.29 -3.81 3.85
CA LEU A 50 38.54 -4.57 3.93
C LEU A 50 39.17 -4.59 5.33
N ASP A 51 38.84 -3.62 6.19
CA ASP A 51 39.32 -3.54 7.58
C ASP A 51 38.60 -4.54 8.49
N LYS A 52 37.36 -4.91 8.15
CA LYS A 52 36.59 -5.93 8.88
C LYS A 52 36.70 -7.33 8.27
N MET A 53 37.12 -7.44 7.01
CA MET A 53 37.32 -8.73 6.37
C MET A 53 38.53 -9.47 6.93
N GLN A 54 38.41 -10.80 7.03
CA GLN A 54 39.48 -11.65 7.54
C GLN A 54 40.66 -11.73 6.55
N SER A 55 41.88 -11.72 7.08
CA SER A 55 43.10 -11.98 6.31
C SER A 55 43.22 -13.45 5.92
N ASN A 56 43.74 -13.74 4.72
CA ASN A 56 44.12 -15.11 4.34
C ASN A 56 45.49 -15.50 4.92
N ASP A 57 46.30 -14.51 5.30
CA ASP A 57 47.53 -14.70 6.04
C ASP A 57 47.35 -14.31 7.52
N SER A 58 47.41 -15.32 8.39
CA SER A 58 47.28 -15.16 9.85
C SER A 58 48.23 -14.15 10.50
N ARG A 59 49.30 -13.72 9.81
CA ARG A 59 50.22 -12.68 10.29
C ARG A 59 49.59 -11.28 10.30
N TYR A 60 48.55 -11.06 9.49
CA TYR A 60 47.89 -9.76 9.33
C TYR A 60 46.49 -9.77 9.96
N ARG A 61 46.07 -8.61 10.49
CA ARG A 61 44.82 -8.51 11.27
C ARG A 61 43.57 -8.36 10.41
N SER A 62 43.73 -7.83 9.20
CA SER A 62 42.62 -7.57 8.28
C SER A 62 43.02 -7.91 6.85
N ALA A 63 42.03 -8.11 5.98
CA ALA A 63 42.25 -8.28 4.56
C ALA A 63 42.99 -7.08 3.95
N ARG A 64 42.78 -5.86 4.45
CA ARG A 64 43.52 -4.68 3.99
C ARG A 64 45.03 -4.83 4.18
N GLU A 65 45.48 -5.19 5.38
CA GLU A 65 46.91 -5.32 5.71
C GLU A 65 47.57 -6.42 4.86
N ASP A 66 46.88 -7.55 4.75
CA ASP A 66 47.24 -8.70 3.92
C ASP A 66 47.42 -8.32 2.45
N ILE A 67 46.39 -7.73 1.85
CA ILE A 67 46.40 -7.33 0.45
C ILE A 67 47.51 -6.31 0.18
N ILE A 68 47.64 -5.26 1.00
CA ILE A 68 48.71 -4.26 0.82
C ILE A 68 50.09 -4.90 0.89
N GLN A 69 50.31 -5.84 1.81
CA GLN A 69 51.60 -6.52 1.88
C GLN A 69 51.90 -7.23 0.56
N HIS A 70 50.94 -7.97 0.04
CA HIS A 70 51.17 -8.84 -1.10
C HIS A 70 51.14 -8.11 -2.45
N THR A 71 50.30 -7.08 -2.60
CA THR A 71 50.17 -6.33 -3.87
C THR A 71 51.10 -5.12 -3.97
N VAL A 72 51.54 -4.54 -2.84
CA VAL A 72 52.39 -3.33 -2.86
C VAL A 72 53.80 -3.60 -2.35
N ASN A 73 53.94 -4.31 -1.22
CA ASN A 73 55.27 -4.50 -0.60
C ASN A 73 56.06 -5.65 -1.24
N ASN A 74 55.38 -6.74 -1.59
CA ASN A 74 56.02 -7.93 -2.15
C ASN A 74 55.79 -8.07 -3.66
N ASP A 75 54.66 -7.58 -4.17
CA ASP A 75 54.20 -7.77 -5.56
C ASP A 75 54.22 -9.26 -5.99
N ASP A 76 53.66 -10.12 -5.14
CA ASP A 76 53.69 -11.58 -5.29
C ASP A 76 52.32 -12.20 -5.62
N PHE A 77 51.28 -11.38 -5.76
CA PHE A 77 49.96 -11.83 -6.19
C PHE A 77 49.85 -11.94 -7.72
N PRO A 78 49.21 -12.99 -8.25
CA PRO A 78 48.93 -13.09 -9.68
C PRO A 78 48.07 -11.92 -10.19
N ASN A 79 48.24 -11.56 -11.47
CA ASN A 79 47.32 -10.62 -12.10
C ASN A 79 45.87 -11.11 -11.98
N CYS A 80 44.95 -10.19 -11.65
CA CYS A 80 43.52 -10.48 -11.44
C CYS A 80 43.24 -11.53 -10.34
N TRP A 81 44.11 -11.66 -9.33
CA TRP A 81 43.95 -12.58 -8.20
C TRP A 81 42.59 -12.46 -7.50
N VAL A 82 42.00 -11.25 -7.44
CA VAL A 82 40.71 -10.98 -6.79
C VAL A 82 39.58 -11.88 -7.31
N PHE A 83 39.60 -12.24 -8.60
CA PHE A 83 38.57 -13.11 -9.20
C PHE A 83 38.62 -14.55 -8.66
N GLN A 84 39.75 -14.96 -8.09
CA GLN A 84 39.96 -16.29 -7.55
C GLN A 84 39.98 -16.32 -6.01
N ASP A 85 40.11 -15.17 -5.35
CA ASP A 85 40.11 -15.09 -3.89
C ASP A 85 38.68 -15.25 -3.34
N GLU A 86 38.49 -16.26 -2.49
CA GLU A 86 37.20 -16.65 -1.96
C GLU A 86 36.53 -15.54 -1.13
N ARG A 87 37.31 -14.61 -0.55
CA ARG A 87 36.79 -13.52 0.29
C ARG A 87 35.87 -12.57 -0.46
N PHE A 88 36.03 -12.46 -1.78
CA PHE A 88 35.23 -11.57 -2.63
C PHE A 88 34.08 -12.27 -3.32
N GLU A 89 33.99 -13.60 -3.18
CA GLU A 89 32.90 -14.43 -3.69
C GLU A 89 32.62 -14.25 -5.20
N LEU A 90 33.59 -13.80 -6.00
CA LEU A 90 33.38 -13.54 -7.43
C LEU A 90 33.23 -14.83 -8.23
N LYS A 91 33.97 -15.87 -7.86
CA LYS A 91 33.90 -17.20 -8.49
C LYS A 91 32.65 -17.98 -8.07
N ASN A 92 32.48 -18.17 -6.77
CA ASN A 92 31.49 -19.10 -6.19
C ASN A 92 30.28 -18.42 -5.53
N GLY A 93 30.23 -17.08 -5.51
CA GLY A 93 29.15 -16.31 -4.88
C GLY A 93 27.98 -15.98 -5.81
N SER A 94 27.13 -15.07 -5.33
CA SER A 94 25.90 -14.65 -6.01
C SER A 94 26.14 -13.87 -7.30
N ASP A 95 25.20 -13.99 -8.24
CA ASP A 95 25.20 -13.20 -9.47
C ASP A 95 25.16 -11.70 -9.14
N GLU A 96 24.44 -11.31 -8.09
CA GLU A 96 24.40 -9.93 -7.61
C GLU A 96 25.78 -9.42 -7.17
N THR A 97 26.52 -10.22 -6.39
CA THR A 97 27.90 -9.87 -5.97
C THR A 97 28.78 -9.67 -7.20
N PHE A 98 28.72 -10.59 -8.17
CA PHE A 98 29.51 -10.54 -9.38
C PHE A 98 29.14 -9.34 -10.28
N LEU A 99 27.84 -9.10 -10.50
CA LEU A 99 27.37 -7.99 -11.33
C LEU A 99 27.64 -6.62 -10.70
N LYS A 100 27.53 -6.49 -9.37
CA LYS A 100 27.94 -5.27 -8.64
C LYS A 100 29.43 -4.98 -8.83
N PHE A 101 30.26 -6.01 -8.75
CA PHE A 101 31.69 -5.88 -9.00
C PHE A 101 31.95 -5.37 -10.43
N LEU A 102 31.32 -5.97 -11.45
CA LEU A 102 31.45 -5.53 -12.84
C LEU A 102 30.95 -4.10 -13.08
N CYS A 103 29.81 -3.71 -12.48
CA CYS A 103 29.31 -2.33 -12.54
C CYS A 103 30.33 -1.33 -12.00
N GLU A 104 31.02 -1.68 -10.90
CA GLU A 104 32.01 -0.81 -10.28
C GLU A 104 33.27 -0.64 -11.13
N ILE A 105 33.73 -1.69 -11.82
CA ILE A 105 34.86 -1.62 -12.78
C ILE A 105 34.62 -0.48 -13.79
N PHE A 106 33.39 -0.38 -14.30
CA PHE A 106 32.99 0.60 -15.32
C PHE A 106 32.37 1.88 -14.74
N HIS A 107 32.44 2.08 -13.42
CA HIS A 107 31.93 3.28 -12.78
C HIS A 107 32.78 4.50 -13.22
N PRO A 108 32.18 5.69 -13.50
CA PRO A 108 32.91 6.88 -13.96
C PRO A 108 34.04 7.40 -13.07
N LEU A 109 34.06 7.00 -11.79
CA LEU A 109 35.15 7.32 -10.86
C LEU A 109 36.33 6.34 -10.97
N VAL A 110 36.06 5.10 -11.37
CA VAL A 110 37.01 3.99 -11.45
C VAL A 110 37.63 3.91 -12.84
N ARG A 111 36.81 3.89 -13.90
CA ARG A 111 37.29 3.69 -15.28
C ARG A 111 38.23 4.81 -15.74
N ASP A 112 39.25 4.41 -16.48
CA ASP A 112 40.16 5.29 -17.21
C ASP A 112 39.61 5.62 -18.61
N GLU A 113 39.18 6.87 -18.79
CA GLU A 113 38.66 7.39 -20.07
C GLU A 113 39.74 7.53 -21.16
N MET A 114 41.03 7.42 -20.81
CA MET A 114 42.14 7.47 -21.77
C MET A 114 42.51 6.09 -22.34
N LYS A 115 41.88 5.02 -21.85
CA LYS A 115 42.09 3.63 -22.28
C LYS A 115 40.85 3.07 -22.98
N GLU A 116 41.00 1.91 -23.60
CA GLU A 116 39.98 1.20 -24.38
C GLU A 116 38.90 0.52 -23.51
N TRP A 117 38.41 1.20 -22.46
CA TRP A 117 37.46 0.63 -21.50
C TRP A 117 36.12 0.26 -22.14
N GLU A 118 35.66 1.03 -23.13
CA GLU A 118 34.41 0.75 -23.85
C GLU A 118 34.47 -0.58 -24.59
N LYS A 119 35.64 -0.93 -25.14
CA LYS A 119 35.86 -2.20 -25.81
C LYS A 119 35.77 -3.38 -24.83
N PHE A 120 36.33 -3.23 -23.64
CA PHE A 120 36.19 -4.21 -22.56
C PHE A 120 34.75 -4.31 -22.05
N PHE A 121 34.10 -3.17 -21.83
CA PHE A 121 32.69 -3.12 -21.45
C PHE A 121 31.84 -3.90 -22.44
N ASN A 122 32.03 -3.69 -23.74
CA ASN A 122 31.27 -4.38 -24.77
C ASN A 122 31.52 -5.90 -24.74
N LYS A 123 32.77 -6.35 -24.58
CA LYS A 123 33.11 -7.77 -24.48
C LYS A 123 32.52 -8.44 -23.23
N VAL A 124 32.63 -7.80 -22.08
CA VAL A 124 31.99 -8.28 -20.84
C VAL A 124 30.48 -8.37 -21.04
N ASN A 125 29.86 -7.36 -21.64
CA ASN A 125 28.43 -7.32 -21.86
C ASN A 125 27.96 -8.37 -22.90
N GLU A 126 28.78 -8.68 -23.91
CA GLU A 126 28.55 -9.80 -24.85
C GLU A 126 28.52 -11.14 -24.12
N LEU A 127 29.44 -11.39 -23.19
CA LEU A 127 29.49 -12.61 -22.40
C LEU A 127 28.30 -12.72 -21.44
N LEU A 128 27.97 -11.63 -20.73
CA LEU A 128 26.81 -11.61 -19.82
C LEU A 128 25.49 -11.87 -20.55
N ARG A 129 25.35 -11.40 -21.79
CA ARG A 129 24.14 -11.59 -22.60
C ARG A 129 23.85 -13.04 -22.92
N ILE A 130 24.88 -13.90 -22.97
CA ILE A 130 24.71 -15.34 -23.15
C ILE A 130 23.90 -15.93 -21.99
N ASP A 131 24.18 -15.45 -20.77
CA ASP A 131 23.51 -15.88 -19.54
C ASP A 131 22.32 -14.97 -19.15
N GLY A 132 21.84 -14.16 -20.09
CA GLY A 132 20.63 -13.36 -19.92
C GLY A 132 20.78 -12.11 -19.06
N TYR A 133 21.99 -11.59 -18.87
CA TYR A 133 22.24 -10.30 -18.23
C TYR A 133 22.84 -9.28 -19.18
N GLU A 134 22.57 -8.01 -18.95
CA GLU A 134 23.36 -6.92 -19.55
C GLU A 134 23.66 -5.83 -18.53
N LEU A 135 24.83 -5.21 -18.70
CA LEU A 135 25.13 -3.93 -18.10
C LEU A 135 24.49 -2.83 -18.96
N TYR A 136 23.76 -1.93 -18.31
CA TYR A 136 23.01 -0.86 -18.96
C TYR A 136 23.30 0.48 -18.28
N VAL A 137 23.11 1.59 -19.01
CA VAL A 137 23.29 2.93 -18.44
C VAL A 137 22.15 3.18 -17.45
N LYS A 138 22.45 3.10 -16.15
CA LYS A 138 21.48 3.34 -15.08
C LYS A 138 21.18 4.82 -14.92
N GLN A 139 22.23 5.66 -14.94
CA GLN A 139 22.11 7.10 -14.91
C GLN A 139 23.37 7.76 -15.49
N ARG A 140 23.42 9.09 -15.48
CA ARG A 140 24.63 9.85 -15.88
C ARG A 140 25.08 10.79 -14.75
N ILE A 141 26.35 10.67 -14.36
CA ILE A 141 27.01 11.57 -13.42
C ILE A 141 27.91 12.51 -14.22
N SER A 142 27.62 13.82 -14.19
CA SER A 142 28.38 14.82 -14.95
C SER A 142 28.55 14.49 -16.43
N GLY A 143 27.50 13.94 -17.05
CA GLY A 143 27.48 13.51 -18.46
C GLY A 143 28.06 12.11 -18.71
N ARG A 144 28.74 11.48 -17.74
CA ARG A 144 29.33 10.14 -17.88
C ARG A 144 28.35 9.06 -17.46
N ALA A 145 28.31 7.96 -18.20
CA ALA A 145 27.40 6.84 -17.93
C ALA A 145 27.83 6.07 -16.68
N GLU A 146 26.92 5.97 -15.71
CA GLU A 146 27.00 5.01 -14.61
C GLU A 146 26.18 3.78 -14.97
N TYR A 147 26.76 2.59 -14.79
CA TYR A 147 26.15 1.35 -15.22
C TYR A 147 25.49 0.60 -14.07
N GLY A 148 24.30 0.07 -14.33
CA GLY A 148 23.66 -0.98 -13.53
C GLY A 148 23.62 -2.28 -14.33
N TYR A 149 23.01 -3.32 -13.75
CA TYR A 149 22.76 -4.58 -14.44
C TYR A 149 21.26 -4.87 -14.51
N ARG A 150 20.82 -5.58 -15.55
CA ARG A 150 19.43 -6.02 -15.74
C ARG A 150 19.37 -7.30 -16.56
N LEU A 151 18.22 -7.98 -16.55
CA LEU A 151 17.98 -9.14 -17.42
C LEU A 151 17.79 -8.72 -18.88
N CYS A 152 18.27 -9.53 -19.83
CA CYS A 152 18.18 -9.30 -21.27
C CYS A 152 17.96 -10.63 -22.05
N GLY A 153 17.38 -10.57 -23.27
CA GLY A 153 17.08 -11.75 -24.09
C GLY A 153 15.59 -11.97 -24.41
N VAL A 154 15.30 -13.02 -25.18
CA VAL A 154 13.97 -13.30 -25.77
C VAL A 154 13.01 -13.96 -24.76
N ASP A 155 13.56 -14.69 -23.78
CA ASP A 155 12.84 -15.46 -22.75
C ASP A 155 12.78 -14.73 -21.40
N VAL A 156 13.14 -13.45 -21.38
CA VAL A 156 13.25 -12.59 -20.19
C VAL A 156 11.97 -12.61 -19.34
N VAL A 157 10.80 -12.65 -19.96
CA VAL A 157 9.51 -12.61 -19.25
C VAL A 157 9.29 -13.81 -18.34
N GLU A 158 9.59 -15.03 -18.80
CA GLU A 158 9.40 -16.24 -17.98
C GLU A 158 10.38 -16.29 -16.79
N MET A 159 11.39 -15.43 -16.83
CA MET A 159 12.52 -15.41 -15.91
C MET A 159 12.58 -14.15 -15.04
N MET A 160 11.66 -13.18 -15.22
CA MET A 160 11.57 -11.97 -14.40
C MET A 160 10.68 -12.23 -13.19
N GLU A 161 11.16 -11.86 -12.01
CA GLU A 161 10.30 -11.77 -10.83
C GLU A 161 9.28 -10.63 -11.02
N LYS A 162 8.10 -10.73 -10.39
CA LYS A 162 7.03 -9.74 -10.53
C LYS A 162 7.52 -8.32 -10.28
N ASP A 163 8.36 -8.12 -9.27
CA ASP A 163 8.90 -6.80 -8.94
C ASP A 163 9.82 -6.25 -10.04
N ALA A 164 10.61 -7.11 -10.70
CA ALA A 164 11.40 -6.70 -11.86
C ALA A 164 10.51 -6.30 -13.06
N ILE A 165 9.35 -6.93 -13.22
CA ILE A 165 8.37 -6.54 -14.26
C ILE A 165 7.74 -5.19 -13.91
N LYS A 166 7.44 -4.92 -12.63
CA LYS A 166 6.95 -3.60 -12.18
C LYS A 166 7.98 -2.50 -12.45
N ASP A 167 9.24 -2.73 -12.09
CA ASP A 167 10.33 -1.80 -12.37
C ASP A 167 10.44 -1.47 -13.87
N LEU A 168 10.26 -2.48 -14.73
CA LEU A 168 10.23 -2.30 -16.18
C LEU A 168 9.02 -1.45 -16.63
N VAL A 169 7.83 -1.68 -16.07
CA VAL A 169 6.64 -0.87 -16.36
C VAL A 169 6.86 0.58 -15.96
N ASP A 170 7.46 0.83 -14.80
CA ASP A 170 7.79 2.16 -14.30
C ASP A 170 8.86 2.88 -15.13
N GLU A 171 9.92 2.16 -15.52
CA GLU A 171 10.95 2.64 -16.44
C GLU A 171 10.30 3.05 -17.77
N PHE A 172 9.44 2.18 -18.33
CA PHE A 172 8.80 2.47 -19.60
C PHE A 172 7.81 3.64 -19.49
N LYS A 173 7.01 3.69 -18.42
CA LYS A 173 6.10 4.82 -18.11
C LYS A 173 6.86 6.14 -18.11
N SER A 174 7.99 6.19 -17.41
CA SER A 174 8.84 7.38 -17.33
C SER A 174 9.35 7.81 -18.71
N GLY A 175 9.82 6.86 -19.51
CA GLY A 175 10.27 7.12 -20.88
C GLY A 175 9.15 7.57 -21.83
N LEU A 176 7.95 6.99 -21.73
CA LEU A 176 6.77 7.40 -22.49
C LEU A 176 6.34 8.82 -22.13
N ILE A 177 6.32 9.17 -20.84
CA ILE A 177 6.03 10.54 -20.39
C ILE A 177 7.07 11.50 -20.98
N ALA A 178 8.37 11.18 -20.86
CA ALA A 178 9.44 12.02 -21.40
C ALA A 178 9.25 12.26 -22.91
N LYS A 179 8.98 11.20 -23.69
CA LYS A 179 8.73 11.29 -25.14
C LYS A 179 7.48 12.11 -25.48
N ALA A 180 6.46 12.08 -24.63
CA ALA A 180 5.24 12.88 -24.76
C ALA A 180 5.40 14.34 -24.31
N THR A 181 6.46 14.65 -23.54
CA THR A 181 6.75 15.97 -22.95
C THR A 181 8.16 16.46 -23.32
N ASN A 182 8.44 16.71 -24.61
CA ASN A 182 9.68 17.30 -25.15
C ASN A 182 11.03 16.69 -24.72
N GLY A 183 11.05 15.69 -23.84
CA GLY A 183 12.18 14.82 -23.59
C GLY A 183 12.22 13.70 -24.61
N ASP A 184 13.09 12.73 -24.34
CA ASP A 184 13.30 11.62 -25.26
C ASP A 184 13.39 10.28 -24.52
N ILE A 185 12.98 9.23 -25.23
CA ILE A 185 13.27 7.83 -24.90
C ILE A 185 13.99 7.26 -26.11
N ASP A 186 15.11 6.58 -25.87
CA ASP A 186 15.87 5.92 -26.91
C ASP A 186 15.00 4.85 -27.61
N GLU A 187 15.13 4.74 -28.95
CA GLU A 187 14.31 3.82 -29.74
C GLU A 187 14.60 2.35 -29.40
N LYS A 188 15.83 2.01 -29.01
CA LYS A 188 16.15 0.65 -28.57
C LYS A 188 15.50 0.36 -27.22
N GLU A 189 15.49 1.33 -26.31
CA GLU A 189 14.86 1.20 -25.00
C GLU A 189 13.33 1.09 -25.12
N TYR A 190 12.71 1.92 -25.97
CA TYR A 190 11.27 1.81 -26.27
C TYR A 190 10.92 0.41 -26.78
N LYS A 191 11.68 -0.08 -27.77
CA LYS A 191 11.47 -1.40 -28.36
C LYS A 191 11.65 -2.50 -27.33
N ARG A 192 12.68 -2.42 -26.48
CA ARG A 192 12.95 -3.38 -25.40
C ARG A 192 11.76 -3.48 -24.45
N CYS A 193 11.37 -2.37 -23.84
CA CYS A 193 10.28 -2.36 -22.87
C CYS A 193 8.96 -2.85 -23.48
N ARG A 194 8.66 -2.40 -24.71
CA ARG A 194 7.50 -2.87 -25.46
C ARG A 194 7.54 -4.38 -25.68
N ASP A 195 8.63 -4.91 -26.23
CA ASP A 195 8.71 -6.32 -26.62
C ASP A 195 8.69 -7.24 -25.40
N ILE A 196 9.26 -6.83 -24.27
CA ILE A 196 9.14 -7.56 -23.00
C ILE A 196 7.70 -7.49 -22.49
N LEU A 197 7.10 -6.30 -22.38
CA LEU A 197 5.71 -6.18 -21.89
C LEU A 197 4.71 -6.96 -22.74
N MET A 198 4.88 -6.98 -24.06
CA MET A 198 4.04 -7.74 -24.99
C MET A 198 4.09 -9.26 -24.77
N LYS A 199 5.12 -9.76 -24.09
CA LYS A 199 5.30 -11.18 -23.79
C LYS A 199 4.80 -11.58 -22.40
N VAL A 200 4.58 -10.63 -21.48
CA VAL A 200 4.09 -10.89 -20.11
C VAL A 200 2.68 -11.50 -20.15
N PRO A 201 2.51 -12.79 -19.80
CA PRO A 201 1.22 -13.46 -19.88
C PRO A 201 0.12 -12.78 -19.06
N GLU A 202 0.45 -12.28 -17.87
CA GLU A 202 -0.46 -11.62 -16.93
C GLU A 202 -0.99 -10.28 -17.47
N LEU A 203 -0.17 -9.58 -18.25
CA LEU A 203 -0.56 -8.30 -18.86
C LEU A 203 -1.26 -8.49 -20.21
N LYS A 204 -1.30 -9.71 -20.73
CA LYS A 204 -1.89 -10.02 -22.03
C LYS A 204 -3.37 -9.64 -22.03
N GLY A 205 -3.74 -8.75 -22.95
CA GLY A 205 -5.09 -8.16 -23.03
C GLY A 205 -5.16 -6.74 -22.44
N HIS A 206 -4.44 -6.46 -21.37
CA HIS A 206 -4.46 -5.19 -20.65
C HIS A 206 -3.47 -4.15 -21.20
N ILE A 207 -2.51 -4.57 -22.04
CA ILE A 207 -1.54 -3.65 -22.63
C ILE A 207 -2.26 -2.50 -23.38
N PRO A 208 -1.92 -1.22 -23.10
CA PRO A 208 -2.48 -0.04 -23.72
C PRO A 208 -2.46 -0.06 -25.25
N ALA A 209 -3.48 0.53 -25.88
CA ALA A 209 -3.54 0.67 -27.35
C ALA A 209 -2.33 1.44 -27.90
N PHE A 210 -1.84 2.44 -27.16
CA PHE A 210 -0.66 3.22 -27.55
C PHE A 210 0.66 2.43 -27.47
N ILE A 211 0.69 1.25 -26.83
CA ILE A 211 1.84 0.34 -26.84
C ILE A 211 1.63 -0.75 -27.90
N LYS A 212 0.42 -1.30 -27.99
CA LYS A 212 0.07 -2.34 -28.98
C LYS A 212 0.31 -1.87 -30.41
N SER A 213 -0.20 -0.68 -30.74
CA SER A 213 -0.27 -0.17 -32.12
C SER A 213 0.96 0.60 -32.57
N ASN A 214 1.89 0.93 -31.67
CA ASN A 214 3.06 1.74 -31.98
C ASN A 214 4.33 0.92 -31.74
N HIS A 215 5.14 0.76 -32.78
CA HIS A 215 6.36 -0.08 -32.73
C HIS A 215 7.63 0.73 -32.47
N THR A 216 7.55 2.06 -32.57
CA THR A 216 8.64 2.99 -32.32
C THR A 216 8.19 4.10 -31.37
N ALA A 217 9.15 4.74 -30.69
CA ALA A 217 8.86 5.87 -29.82
C ALA A 217 8.33 7.08 -30.62
N ARG A 218 8.74 7.20 -31.89
CA ARG A 218 8.18 8.17 -32.84
C ARG A 218 6.70 7.93 -33.13
N ASP A 219 6.30 6.70 -33.43
CA ASP A 219 4.90 6.36 -33.70
C ASP A 219 4.03 6.66 -32.48
N PHE A 220 4.51 6.28 -31.29
CA PHE A 220 3.86 6.59 -30.02
C PHE A 220 3.66 8.09 -29.83
N ARG A 221 4.68 8.91 -30.12
CA ARG A 221 4.58 10.37 -30.01
C ARG A 221 3.49 10.93 -30.93
N SER A 222 3.48 10.49 -32.19
CA SER A 222 2.45 10.90 -33.15
C SER A 222 1.05 10.47 -32.70
N TYR A 223 0.91 9.24 -32.21
CA TYR A 223 -0.35 8.71 -31.67
C TYR A 223 -0.88 9.57 -30.51
N ILE A 224 -0.05 9.83 -29.49
CA ILE A 224 -0.51 10.50 -28.26
C ILE A 224 -0.79 11.99 -28.49
N GLN A 225 -0.06 12.64 -29.41
CA GLN A 225 -0.34 14.03 -29.82
C GLN A 225 -1.62 14.17 -30.65
N ALA A 226 -1.98 13.13 -31.42
CA ALA A 226 -3.23 13.11 -32.15
C ALA A 226 -4.44 12.90 -31.23
N GLN A 227 -4.27 12.19 -30.11
CA GLN A 227 -5.32 12.01 -29.10
C GLN A 227 -5.51 13.26 -28.25
N GLU A 228 -4.43 13.87 -27.76
CA GLU A 228 -4.52 15.00 -26.82
C GLU A 228 -3.46 16.08 -27.09
N GLN A 229 -3.94 17.32 -27.19
CA GLN A 229 -3.09 18.48 -27.45
C GLN A 229 -2.32 18.96 -26.21
N HIS A 230 -2.92 18.83 -25.02
CA HIS A 230 -2.34 19.32 -23.78
C HIS A 230 -1.42 18.29 -23.12
N TYR A 231 -0.25 18.74 -22.66
CA TYR A 231 0.76 17.87 -22.07
C TYR A 231 0.29 17.20 -20.77
N VAL A 232 -0.52 17.90 -19.98
CA VAL A 232 -1.09 17.41 -18.71
C VAL A 232 -1.97 16.20 -18.97
N ASP A 233 -2.83 16.27 -19.98
CA ASP A 233 -3.74 15.18 -20.33
C ASP A 233 -3.01 13.97 -20.93
N ARG A 234 -1.99 14.21 -21.78
CA ARG A 234 -1.10 13.13 -22.26
C ARG A 234 -0.43 12.38 -21.11
N ARG A 235 0.15 13.12 -20.17
CA ARG A 235 0.77 12.53 -18.97
C ARG A 235 -0.26 11.75 -18.15
N ARG A 236 -1.47 12.29 -17.95
CA ARG A 236 -2.55 11.61 -17.24
C ARG A 236 -2.92 10.28 -17.88
N ILE A 237 -3.06 10.23 -19.21
CA ILE A 237 -3.41 9.01 -19.95
C ILE A 237 -2.30 7.96 -19.82
N ILE A 238 -1.04 8.35 -20.02
CA ILE A 238 0.10 7.44 -19.92
C ILE A 238 0.21 6.90 -18.50
N THR A 239 0.20 7.78 -17.49
CA THR A 239 0.28 7.40 -16.08
C THR A 239 -0.85 6.45 -15.71
N SER A 240 -2.12 6.83 -15.95
CA SER A 240 -3.27 5.99 -15.60
C SER A 240 -3.24 4.61 -16.27
N GLN A 241 -2.88 4.51 -17.55
CA GLN A 241 -2.88 3.22 -18.25
C GLN A 241 -1.65 2.36 -17.94
N MET A 242 -0.51 2.97 -17.61
CA MET A 242 0.69 2.24 -17.20
C MET A 242 0.60 1.79 -15.75
N ASP A 243 0.08 2.62 -14.84
CA ASP A 243 -0.15 2.26 -13.44
C ASP A 243 -1.14 1.11 -13.33
N ALA A 244 -2.16 1.06 -14.18
CA ALA A 244 -3.07 -0.08 -14.26
C ALA A 244 -2.36 -1.42 -14.60
N LEU A 245 -1.23 -1.39 -15.33
CA LEU A 245 -0.42 -2.60 -15.54
C LEU A 245 0.36 -2.99 -14.27
N ILE A 246 0.82 -2.01 -13.51
CA ILE A 246 1.49 -2.23 -12.21
C ILE A 246 0.48 -2.83 -11.22
N ASP A 247 -0.73 -2.28 -11.15
CA ASP A 247 -1.82 -2.80 -10.31
C ASP A 247 -2.15 -4.27 -10.63
N LEU A 248 -2.12 -4.65 -11.92
CA LEU A 248 -2.28 -6.04 -12.33
C LEU A 248 -1.14 -6.93 -11.85
N LEU A 249 0.10 -6.43 -11.85
CA LEU A 249 1.26 -7.16 -11.33
C LEU A 249 1.36 -7.13 -9.80
N GLU A 250 0.70 -6.16 -9.14
CA GLU A 250 0.53 -6.07 -7.69
C GLU A 250 -0.48 -7.08 -7.15
N THR A 251 -1.24 -7.78 -8.00
CA THR A 251 -1.99 -8.95 -7.55
C THR A 251 -1.03 -10.08 -7.14
N ASP A 252 -0.51 -9.99 -5.92
CA ASP A 252 -0.70 -11.11 -5.01
C ASP A 252 -2.18 -11.44 -5.02
N ALA A 253 -2.46 -12.69 -5.37
CA ALA A 253 -3.78 -13.25 -5.64
C ALA A 253 -4.93 -12.48 -4.99
N ASP A 254 -5.86 -12.01 -5.81
CA ASP A 254 -7.22 -11.78 -5.35
C ASP A 254 -7.72 -13.09 -4.72
N PRO A 255 -7.95 -13.17 -3.40
CA PRO A 255 -8.41 -14.40 -2.76
C PRO A 255 -9.85 -14.77 -3.16
N PHE A 256 -10.60 -13.84 -3.75
CA PHE A 256 -12.04 -13.97 -4.01
C PHE A 256 -12.40 -14.03 -5.49
N MET A 257 -11.62 -13.44 -6.41
CA MET A 257 -11.86 -13.57 -7.87
C MET A 257 -10.98 -14.60 -8.58
N THR A 258 -9.92 -15.11 -7.96
CA THR A 258 -9.26 -16.34 -8.47
C THR A 258 -10.04 -17.62 -8.12
N LEU A 259 -11.02 -17.52 -7.22
CA LEU A 259 -11.92 -18.60 -6.83
C LEU A 259 -13.32 -18.36 -7.43
N GLN A 260 -13.77 -19.20 -8.36
CA GLN A 260 -15.10 -19.11 -9.03
C GLN A 260 -16.32 -19.18 -8.07
N GLU A 261 -16.05 -19.28 -6.77
CA GLU A 261 -16.98 -19.60 -5.71
C GLU A 261 -17.59 -18.37 -5.05
N TYR A 262 -17.11 -17.15 -5.36
CA TYR A 262 -17.66 -15.91 -4.84
C TYR A 262 -18.44 -15.13 -5.89
N ILE A 263 -19.65 -14.68 -5.55
CA ILE A 263 -20.49 -13.85 -6.43
C ILE A 263 -20.78 -12.53 -5.74
N ARG A 264 -20.42 -11.42 -6.38
CA ARG A 264 -20.91 -10.09 -5.99
C ARG A 264 -22.39 -9.97 -6.35
N LEU A 265 -23.22 -9.63 -5.37
CA LEU A 265 -24.65 -9.41 -5.53
C LEU A 265 -24.92 -7.91 -5.72
N ASP A 266 -25.61 -7.29 -4.76
CA ASP A 266 -26.05 -5.90 -4.76
C ASP A 266 -25.18 -4.98 -3.90
N SER A 267 -25.27 -3.68 -4.18
CA SER A 267 -24.75 -2.64 -3.28
C SER A 267 -25.73 -2.44 -2.14
N ILE A 268 -25.26 -2.60 -0.91
CA ILE A 268 -26.07 -2.49 0.32
C ILE A 268 -25.83 -1.19 1.09
N GLY A 269 -24.84 -0.40 0.68
CA GLY A 269 -24.60 0.94 1.21
C GLY A 269 -23.51 1.68 0.45
N SER A 270 -23.61 3.01 0.37
CA SER A 270 -22.60 3.88 -0.23
C SER A 270 -22.37 5.08 0.68
N GLY A 271 -21.10 5.48 0.88
CA GLY A 271 -20.74 6.69 1.62
C GLY A 271 -19.49 7.36 1.05
N GLY A 272 -19.06 8.49 1.63
CA GLY A 272 -17.96 9.30 1.10
C GLY A 272 -16.58 8.61 1.01
N TYR A 273 -16.42 7.46 1.66
CA TYR A 273 -15.14 6.73 1.76
C TYR A 273 -15.19 5.34 1.13
N GLY A 274 -16.30 4.96 0.48
CA GLY A 274 -16.41 3.64 -0.12
C GLY A 274 -17.83 3.13 -0.31
N THR A 275 -17.93 1.98 -0.95
CA THR A 275 -19.19 1.28 -1.21
C THR A 275 -19.16 -0.10 -0.57
N VAL A 276 -20.28 -0.50 0.03
CA VAL A 276 -20.48 -1.79 0.65
C VAL A 276 -21.32 -2.66 -0.27
N TYR A 277 -20.79 -3.84 -0.60
CA TYR A 277 -21.45 -4.83 -1.44
C TYR A 277 -21.74 -6.09 -0.65
N ARG A 278 -22.85 -6.73 -0.99
CA ARG A 278 -23.10 -8.10 -0.57
C ARG A 278 -22.41 -9.07 -1.53
N TYR A 279 -21.79 -10.09 -0.95
CA TYR A 279 -21.18 -11.20 -1.67
C TYR A 279 -21.75 -12.50 -1.16
N HIS A 280 -21.85 -13.48 -2.05
CA HIS A 280 -22.29 -14.83 -1.76
C HIS A 280 -21.12 -15.81 -1.94
N ASN A 281 -20.83 -16.62 -0.93
CA ASN A 281 -19.89 -17.74 -1.03
C ASN A 281 -20.66 -19.03 -1.36
N LYS A 282 -20.49 -19.55 -2.59
CA LYS A 282 -21.16 -20.77 -3.07
C LYS A 282 -20.76 -22.03 -2.31
N CYS A 283 -19.55 -22.12 -1.79
CA CYS A 283 -19.07 -23.31 -1.08
C CYS A 283 -19.71 -23.44 0.30
N LEU A 284 -19.95 -22.30 0.95
CA LEU A 284 -20.53 -22.25 2.29
C LEU A 284 -22.03 -21.95 2.27
N ASP A 285 -22.58 -21.60 1.10
CA ASP A 285 -23.95 -21.10 0.93
C ASP A 285 -24.26 -19.96 1.91
N MET A 286 -23.33 -18.99 1.98
CA MET A 286 -23.36 -17.94 3.00
C MET A 286 -23.03 -16.57 2.41
N ASP A 287 -23.82 -15.57 2.78
CA ASP A 287 -23.62 -14.18 2.39
C ASP A 287 -22.71 -13.44 3.37
N PHE A 288 -21.96 -12.46 2.87
CA PHE A 288 -21.12 -11.57 3.65
C PHE A 288 -21.06 -10.17 3.02
N ALA A 289 -20.62 -9.18 3.81
CA ALA A 289 -20.49 -7.81 3.36
C ALA A 289 -19.02 -7.48 3.07
N VAL A 290 -18.79 -6.73 1.98
CA VAL A 290 -17.47 -6.23 1.59
C VAL A 290 -17.55 -4.73 1.42
N LYS A 291 -16.86 -3.98 2.29
CA LYS A 291 -16.68 -2.53 2.16
C LYS A 291 -15.40 -2.27 1.38
N ILE A 292 -15.54 -1.73 0.18
CA ILE A 292 -14.42 -1.32 -0.67
C ILE A 292 -14.13 0.16 -0.39
N TYR A 293 -12.89 0.47 -0.04
CA TYR A 293 -12.41 1.83 0.11
C TYR A 293 -12.24 2.47 -1.27
N ASP A 294 -13.04 3.50 -1.55
CA ASP A 294 -13.05 4.19 -2.85
C ASP A 294 -13.39 5.67 -2.64
N PRO A 295 -12.45 6.44 -2.04
CA PRO A 295 -12.73 7.81 -1.66
C PRO A 295 -12.86 8.70 -2.91
N VAL A 296 -13.92 9.49 -2.95
CA VAL A 296 -14.17 10.40 -4.08
C VAL A 296 -13.47 11.74 -3.81
N PHE A 297 -12.68 12.24 -4.77
CA PHE A 297 -12.03 13.57 -4.74
C PHE A 297 -10.79 13.72 -3.81
N VAL A 298 -9.88 12.75 -3.79
CA VAL A 298 -8.65 12.79 -2.99
C VAL A 298 -7.41 12.90 -3.90
N LEU A 299 -6.39 13.66 -3.49
CA LEU A 299 -5.12 13.72 -4.24
C LEU A 299 -4.34 12.40 -4.06
N PRO A 300 -3.49 11.98 -5.01
CA PRO A 300 -2.76 10.70 -4.91
C PRO A 300 -1.96 10.50 -3.62
N GLU A 301 -1.34 11.57 -3.09
CA GLU A 301 -0.58 11.55 -1.83
C GLU A 301 -1.50 11.34 -0.61
N GLU A 302 -2.70 11.91 -0.64
CA GLU A 302 -3.72 11.75 0.40
C GLU A 302 -4.39 10.38 0.34
N GLN A 303 -4.44 9.77 -0.85
CA GLN A 303 -4.93 8.40 -1.04
C GLN A 303 -4.03 7.40 -0.34
N PHE A 304 -2.71 7.47 -0.55
CA PHE A 304 -1.75 6.55 0.07
C PHE A 304 -1.77 6.61 1.61
N GLU A 305 -1.82 7.81 2.18
CA GLU A 305 -1.96 7.96 3.64
C GLU A 305 -3.34 7.53 4.15
N GLY A 306 -4.39 7.71 3.36
CA GLY A 306 -5.72 7.17 3.64
C GLY A 306 -5.75 5.64 3.68
N GLU A 307 -5.07 4.97 2.74
CA GLU A 307 -4.97 3.50 2.71
C GLU A 307 -4.21 2.94 3.91
N LYS A 308 -3.08 3.53 4.29
CA LYS A 308 -2.33 3.13 5.50
C LYS A 308 -3.20 3.22 6.75
N ARG A 309 -4.00 4.28 6.87
CA ARG A 309 -4.92 4.49 8.00
C ARG A 309 -6.06 3.47 7.98
N PHE A 310 -6.63 3.20 6.80
CA PHE A 310 -7.63 2.15 6.61
C PHE A 310 -7.14 0.81 7.14
N PHE A 311 -5.94 0.34 6.75
CA PHE A 311 -5.39 -0.92 7.24
C PHE A 311 -5.07 -0.89 8.75
N ARG A 312 -4.61 0.24 9.28
CA ARG A 312 -4.39 0.41 10.73
C ARG A 312 -5.69 0.26 11.51
N GLU A 313 -6.79 0.80 11.00
CA GLU A 313 -8.10 0.77 11.65
C GLU A 313 -8.77 -0.60 11.50
N ALA A 314 -8.70 -1.17 10.30
CA ALA A 314 -9.00 -2.58 10.06
C ALA A 314 -8.35 -3.49 11.11
N LYS A 315 -7.05 -3.30 11.38
CA LYS A 315 -6.31 -4.06 12.40
C LYS A 315 -6.88 -3.87 13.82
N MET A 316 -7.27 -2.64 14.18
CA MET A 316 -7.88 -2.35 15.48
C MET A 316 -9.28 -2.95 15.61
N MET A 317 -10.08 -2.93 14.54
CA MET A 317 -11.41 -3.52 14.54
C MET A 317 -11.35 -5.05 14.52
N PHE A 318 -10.36 -5.63 13.84
CA PHE A 318 -10.16 -7.08 13.77
C PHE A 318 -9.90 -7.71 15.14
N SER A 319 -9.31 -6.97 16.08
CA SER A 319 -9.10 -7.44 17.45
C SER A 319 -10.35 -7.34 18.34
N LEU A 320 -11.42 -6.69 17.89
CA LEU A 320 -12.66 -6.58 18.65
C LEU A 320 -13.45 -7.89 18.58
N ASN A 321 -13.68 -8.51 19.73
CA ASN A 321 -14.47 -9.72 19.83
C ASN A 321 -15.67 -9.49 20.76
N SER A 322 -16.83 -9.23 20.17
CA SER A 322 -18.09 -9.00 20.89
C SER A 322 -19.28 -9.38 20.03
N ASN A 323 -20.30 -10.01 20.62
CA ASN A 323 -21.56 -10.30 19.92
C ASN A 323 -22.35 -9.03 19.54
N PHE A 324 -21.96 -7.87 20.07
CA PHE A 324 -22.61 -6.57 19.80
C PHE A 324 -21.86 -5.72 18.77
N ILE A 325 -20.85 -6.29 18.11
CA ILE A 325 -20.07 -5.66 17.03
C ILE A 325 -20.07 -6.63 15.85
N ALA A 326 -20.30 -6.13 14.64
CA ALA A 326 -20.17 -6.94 13.42
C ALA A 326 -18.75 -7.49 13.30
N ARG A 327 -18.62 -8.80 13.10
CA ARG A 327 -17.30 -9.44 13.01
C ARG A 327 -16.61 -9.09 11.70
N ILE A 328 -15.33 -8.75 11.78
CA ILE A 328 -14.47 -8.67 10.59
C ILE A 328 -13.84 -10.04 10.35
N TYR A 329 -13.92 -10.50 9.10
CA TYR A 329 -13.39 -11.80 8.68
C TYR A 329 -11.98 -11.69 8.11
N ASP A 330 -11.74 -10.70 7.25
CA ASP A 330 -10.41 -10.36 6.74
C ASP A 330 -10.40 -8.95 6.13
N VAL A 331 -9.20 -8.52 5.77
CA VAL A 331 -8.92 -7.27 5.09
C VAL A 331 -7.86 -7.50 4.04
N GLY A 332 -7.92 -6.77 2.94
CA GLY A 332 -6.99 -6.98 1.83
C GLY A 332 -7.13 -5.92 0.76
N ARG A 333 -6.73 -6.27 -0.46
CA ARG A 333 -6.91 -5.46 -1.67
C ARG A 333 -7.73 -6.23 -2.69
N MET A 334 -8.67 -5.55 -3.34
CA MET A 334 -9.50 -6.06 -4.43
C MET A 334 -9.50 -5.02 -5.54
N ASP A 335 -9.07 -5.40 -6.73
CA ASP A 335 -8.81 -4.48 -7.85
C ASP A 335 -7.92 -3.28 -7.45
N GLY A 336 -6.86 -3.54 -6.66
CA GLY A 336 -5.96 -2.51 -6.13
C GLY A 336 -6.52 -1.66 -4.98
N LYS A 337 -7.82 -1.75 -4.69
CA LYS A 337 -8.48 -0.96 -3.64
C LYS A 337 -8.53 -1.71 -2.31
N PRO A 338 -8.25 -1.06 -1.16
CA PRO A 338 -8.44 -1.70 0.13
C PRO A 338 -9.88 -2.15 0.33
N TYR A 339 -10.08 -3.31 0.95
CA TYR A 339 -11.40 -3.76 1.36
C TYR A 339 -11.38 -4.35 2.77
N ILE A 340 -12.55 -4.34 3.41
CA ILE A 340 -12.84 -5.08 4.63
C ILE A 340 -13.98 -6.06 4.35
N ARG A 341 -13.74 -7.34 4.56
CA ARG A 341 -14.77 -8.38 4.56
C ARG A 341 -15.30 -8.54 5.97
N MET A 342 -16.60 -8.44 6.13
CA MET A 342 -17.26 -8.47 7.42
C MET A 342 -18.57 -9.25 7.37
N GLU A 343 -19.07 -9.54 8.56
CA GLU A 343 -20.38 -10.12 8.79
C GLU A 343 -21.48 -9.29 8.12
N LEU A 344 -22.32 -9.96 7.32
CA LEU A 344 -23.57 -9.39 6.85
C LEU A 344 -24.64 -9.67 7.91
N ILE A 345 -25.27 -8.62 8.43
CA ILE A 345 -26.31 -8.75 9.46
C ILE A 345 -27.68 -8.62 8.78
N GLU A 346 -28.43 -9.73 8.80
CA GLU A 346 -29.80 -9.76 8.29
C GLU A 346 -30.78 -9.08 9.26
N GLY A 347 -31.30 -7.92 8.85
CA GLY A 347 -32.32 -7.20 9.58
C GLY A 347 -32.41 -5.71 9.24
N TYR A 348 -32.56 -4.86 10.27
CA TYR A 348 -32.90 -3.45 10.09
C TYR A 348 -32.02 -2.55 10.95
N ASP A 349 -31.50 -1.47 10.37
CA ASP A 349 -30.90 -0.39 11.14
C ASP A 349 -31.94 0.33 12.02
N LEU A 350 -31.48 1.13 12.99
CA LEU A 350 -32.38 1.81 13.92
C LEU A 350 -33.26 2.89 13.26
N GLU A 351 -32.89 3.43 12.09
CA GLU A 351 -33.78 4.35 11.37
C GLU A 351 -34.99 3.61 10.82
N LYS A 352 -34.75 2.52 10.09
CA LYS A 352 -35.80 1.65 9.53
C LYS A 352 -36.66 1.04 10.63
N LEU A 353 -36.05 0.62 11.75
CA LEU A 353 -36.79 0.06 12.87
C LEU A 353 -37.77 1.08 13.46
N ARG A 354 -37.31 2.32 13.68
CA ARG A 354 -38.16 3.41 14.19
C ARG A 354 -39.21 3.85 13.15
N GLU A 355 -38.89 3.88 11.86
CA GLU A 355 -39.89 4.13 10.81
C GLU A 355 -41.02 3.10 10.82
N LYS A 356 -40.69 1.83 11.10
CA LYS A 356 -41.66 0.74 11.15
C LYS A 356 -42.49 0.73 12.44
N GLU A 357 -41.88 1.05 13.58
CA GLU A 357 -42.48 0.85 14.90
C GLU A 357 -42.89 2.14 15.61
N GLY A 358 -42.48 3.30 15.08
CA GLY A 358 -42.64 4.59 15.73
C GLY A 358 -41.69 4.77 16.93
N ASN A 359 -42.09 5.68 17.83
CA ASN A 359 -41.33 5.97 19.04
C ASN A 359 -41.39 4.77 20.00
N MET A 360 -40.23 4.36 20.51
CA MET A 360 -40.11 3.23 21.42
C MET A 360 -40.41 3.63 22.86
N ILE A 361 -41.01 2.73 23.64
CA ILE A 361 -41.09 2.88 25.10
C ILE A 361 -39.69 2.84 25.76
N PHE A 362 -39.57 3.39 26.97
CA PHE A 362 -38.28 3.47 27.68
C PHE A 362 -37.62 2.10 27.86
N ALA A 363 -38.36 1.12 28.36
CA ALA A 363 -37.83 -0.24 28.58
C ALA A 363 -37.25 -0.86 27.29
N ARG A 364 -37.91 -0.62 26.15
CA ARG A 364 -37.47 -1.15 24.86
C ARG A 364 -36.23 -0.42 24.34
N SER A 365 -36.21 0.91 24.39
CA SER A 365 -35.04 1.69 23.97
C SER A 365 -33.84 1.42 24.88
N ALA A 366 -34.06 1.25 26.19
CA ALA A 366 -33.01 0.86 27.13
C ALA A 366 -32.35 -0.47 26.76
N HIS A 367 -33.10 -1.46 26.27
CA HIS A 367 -32.54 -2.72 25.78
C HIS A 367 -31.61 -2.50 24.56
N VAL A 368 -32.00 -1.62 23.63
CA VAL A 368 -31.13 -1.22 22.51
C VAL A 368 -29.84 -0.59 23.03
N ILE A 369 -29.97 0.36 23.96
CA ILE A 369 -28.83 1.06 24.54
C ILE A 369 -27.89 0.11 25.29
N LEU A 370 -28.41 -0.89 26.02
CA LEU A 370 -27.59 -1.88 26.71
C LEU A 370 -26.71 -2.69 25.75
N HIS A 371 -27.22 -3.03 24.56
CA HIS A 371 -26.44 -3.72 23.52
C HIS A 371 -25.36 -2.81 22.92
N ILE A 372 -25.70 -1.55 22.60
CA ILE A 372 -24.74 -0.57 22.11
C ILE A 372 -23.61 -0.35 23.14
N LEU A 373 -23.95 -0.17 24.43
CA LEU A 373 -22.98 0.00 25.50
C LEU A 373 -22.08 -1.21 25.69
N ALA A 374 -22.60 -2.42 25.50
CA ALA A 374 -21.80 -3.64 25.57
C ALA A 374 -20.79 -3.72 24.40
N GLY A 375 -21.18 -3.31 23.19
CA GLY A 375 -20.27 -3.14 22.06
C GLY A 375 -19.19 -2.08 22.33
N LEU A 376 -19.60 -0.87 22.68
CA LEU A 376 -18.66 0.23 22.97
C LEU A 376 -17.72 -0.09 24.13
N LYS A 377 -18.17 -0.78 25.18
CA LYS A 377 -17.30 -1.22 26.27
C LYS A 377 -16.17 -2.13 25.76
N CYS A 378 -16.45 -3.04 24.83
CA CYS A 378 -15.43 -3.87 24.19
C CYS A 378 -14.43 -3.02 23.41
N ALA A 379 -14.92 -2.09 22.59
CA ALA A 379 -14.09 -1.19 21.80
C ALA A 379 -13.20 -0.27 22.67
N HIS A 380 -13.79 0.38 23.67
CA HIS A 380 -13.10 1.25 24.62
C HIS A 380 -12.02 0.49 25.39
N GLY A 381 -12.25 -0.77 25.74
CA GLY A 381 -11.26 -1.65 26.37
C GLY A 381 -10.04 -1.94 25.49
N HIS A 382 -10.16 -1.77 24.18
CA HIS A 382 -9.06 -1.90 23.21
C HIS A 382 -8.52 -0.53 22.74
N GLY A 383 -8.91 0.57 23.40
CA GLY A 383 -8.49 1.92 23.04
C GLY A 383 -9.15 2.48 21.77
N VAL A 384 -10.21 1.85 21.28
CA VAL A 384 -10.96 2.28 20.10
C VAL A 384 -12.14 3.15 20.53
N ILE A 385 -12.26 4.36 19.98
CA ILE A 385 -13.39 5.28 20.16
C ILE A 385 -14.14 5.36 18.84
N HIS A 386 -15.47 5.24 18.85
CA HIS A 386 -16.26 5.09 17.62
C HIS A 386 -16.40 6.39 16.82
N ARG A 387 -16.70 7.53 17.47
CA ARG A 387 -16.73 8.90 16.89
C ARG A 387 -17.74 9.24 15.79
N ASP A 388 -18.33 8.26 15.13
CA ASP A 388 -19.40 8.43 14.14
C ASP A 388 -20.56 7.47 14.44
N LEU A 389 -20.91 7.32 15.72
CA LEU A 389 -22.01 6.44 16.12
C LEU A 389 -23.35 7.12 15.84
N LYS A 390 -24.20 6.50 15.03
CA LYS A 390 -25.50 7.01 14.59
C LYS A 390 -26.50 5.86 14.38
N PRO A 391 -27.81 6.13 14.29
CA PRO A 391 -28.83 5.09 14.12
C PRO A 391 -28.57 4.11 12.96
N ARG A 392 -28.04 4.59 11.83
CA ARG A 392 -27.68 3.75 10.67
C ARG A 392 -26.54 2.76 10.93
N ASN A 393 -25.70 3.01 11.92
CA ASN A 393 -24.55 2.17 12.25
C ASN A 393 -24.89 1.11 13.32
N VAL A 394 -26.15 0.99 13.71
CA VAL A 394 -26.64 -0.02 14.65
C VAL A 394 -27.76 -0.82 13.99
N VAL A 395 -27.54 -2.12 13.81
CA VAL A 395 -28.47 -3.03 13.12
C VAL A 395 -29.05 -4.03 14.10
N TYR A 396 -30.37 -4.21 14.05
CA TYR A 396 -31.07 -5.31 14.69
C TYR A 396 -30.91 -6.57 13.84
N SER A 397 -30.23 -7.59 14.37
CA SER A 397 -30.18 -8.93 13.78
C SER A 397 -31.50 -9.65 14.07
N THR A 398 -32.23 -10.02 13.02
CA THR A 398 -33.49 -10.77 13.15
C THR A 398 -33.26 -12.23 13.56
N GLU A 399 -32.11 -12.78 13.18
CA GLU A 399 -31.68 -14.14 13.52
C GLU A 399 -31.26 -14.23 14.99
N GLU A 400 -30.32 -13.38 15.43
CA GLU A 400 -29.78 -13.42 16.79
C GLU A 400 -30.64 -12.65 17.80
N ARG A 401 -31.59 -11.85 17.32
CA ARG A 401 -32.50 -11.01 18.13
C ARG A 401 -31.76 -10.02 19.04
N LEU A 402 -30.65 -9.49 18.56
CA LEU A 402 -29.82 -8.50 19.26
C LEU A 402 -29.41 -7.35 18.33
N PHE A 403 -28.81 -6.31 18.91
CA PHE A 403 -28.38 -5.12 18.18
C PHE A 403 -26.86 -5.15 18.07
N LYS A 404 -26.33 -4.95 16.86
CA LYS A 404 -24.89 -4.91 16.58
C LYS A 404 -24.47 -3.58 15.98
N ILE A 405 -23.28 -3.12 16.35
CA ILE A 405 -22.61 -1.98 15.74
C ILE A 405 -21.87 -2.47 14.49
N ILE A 406 -22.09 -1.83 13.34
CA ILE A 406 -21.60 -2.32 12.04
C ILE A 406 -20.44 -1.52 11.44
N ASP A 407 -20.21 -0.29 11.89
CA ASP A 407 -19.18 0.57 11.27
C ASP A 407 -18.50 1.45 12.33
N PHE A 408 -17.29 1.08 12.74
CA PHE A 408 -16.45 1.92 13.60
C PHE A 408 -15.74 2.97 12.75
N GLY A 409 -16.52 3.90 12.19
CA GLY A 409 -16.09 5.25 11.79
C GLY A 409 -14.71 5.38 11.18
N VAL A 410 -14.39 4.59 10.15
CA VAL A 410 -13.13 4.71 9.38
C VAL A 410 -12.90 6.16 8.90
N SER A 411 -13.98 6.92 8.77
CA SER A 411 -14.04 8.33 8.36
C SER A 411 -13.48 9.35 9.37
N ALA A 412 -13.64 9.13 10.68
CA ALA A 412 -13.37 10.17 11.68
C ALA A 412 -11.88 10.33 12.06
N PHE A 413 -11.03 9.43 11.59
CA PHE A 413 -9.58 9.43 11.84
C PHE A 413 -8.76 9.74 10.59
N LEU A 414 -9.39 9.75 9.40
CA LEU A 414 -8.76 10.11 8.13
C LEU A 414 -8.48 11.63 8.03
N ASP A 415 -9.08 12.45 8.90
CA ASP A 415 -9.10 13.92 8.79
C ASP A 415 -8.12 14.66 9.73
N THR A 416 -7.12 13.96 10.30
CA THR A 416 -6.29 14.56 11.37
C THR A 416 -5.18 15.52 10.94
N GLU A 417 -4.90 15.69 9.64
CA GLU A 417 -3.77 16.56 9.22
C GLU A 417 -4.02 17.56 8.09
N ASN A 418 -5.03 17.40 7.23
CA ASN A 418 -5.36 18.39 6.21
C ASN A 418 -6.79 18.87 6.37
N HIS A 419 -6.97 20.09 6.87
CA HIS A 419 -8.20 20.84 6.67
C HIS A 419 -8.47 20.93 5.16
N THR A 420 -9.38 20.14 4.59
CA THR A 420 -10.31 20.55 3.53
C THR A 420 -11.05 19.36 2.88
N LYS A 421 -12.34 19.61 2.57
CA LYS A 421 -13.26 18.84 1.70
C LYS A 421 -14.11 17.74 2.34
N LEU A 422 -14.87 18.09 3.38
CA LEU A 422 -16.05 17.30 3.82
C LEU A 422 -17.40 17.84 3.33
N THR A 423 -17.41 18.81 2.40
CA THR A 423 -18.62 19.51 1.95
C THR A 423 -18.92 19.30 0.46
N LYS A 424 -19.27 18.08 0.02
CA LYS A 424 -19.85 17.89 -1.34
C LYS A 424 -20.98 16.86 -1.49
N THR A 425 -21.28 16.04 -0.48
CA THR A 425 -22.47 15.18 -0.50
C THR A 425 -23.40 15.61 0.63
N GLY A 426 -24.62 16.04 0.31
CA GLY A 426 -25.61 16.58 1.26
C GLY A 426 -26.02 15.66 2.42
N GLU A 427 -25.41 14.49 2.57
CA GLU A 427 -25.56 13.58 3.70
C GLU A 427 -24.97 14.14 5.02
N HIS A 428 -23.98 15.04 4.95
CA HIS A 428 -23.32 15.59 6.15
C HIS A 428 -24.22 16.51 7.00
N ILE A 429 -25.30 17.05 6.43
CA ILE A 429 -26.25 17.89 7.18
C ILE A 429 -27.07 17.03 8.16
N ALA A 430 -27.30 15.74 7.85
CA ALA A 430 -28.06 14.82 8.69
C ALA A 430 -27.17 13.98 9.63
N GLY A 431 -25.94 13.65 9.24
CA GLY A 431 -25.04 12.81 10.07
C GLY A 431 -24.49 13.51 11.32
N GLY A 432 -24.24 14.82 11.25
CA GLY A 432 -23.65 15.57 12.36
C GLY A 432 -24.51 15.65 13.63
N ILE A 433 -25.83 15.50 13.53
CA ILE A 433 -26.74 15.73 14.68
C ILE A 433 -26.64 14.66 15.79
N PHE A 434 -26.01 13.52 15.51
CA PHE A 434 -25.76 12.46 16.49
C PHE A 434 -24.34 12.48 17.06
N ILE A 435 -23.44 13.24 16.43
CA ILE A 435 -22.04 13.34 16.82
C ILE A 435 -21.91 14.39 17.92
N ASP A 436 -21.04 14.13 18.89
CA ASP A 436 -20.73 15.07 19.97
C ASP A 436 -20.31 16.45 19.42
N PRO A 437 -20.99 17.55 19.81
CA PRO A 437 -20.61 18.90 19.41
C PRO A 437 -19.14 19.22 19.72
N LEU A 438 -18.60 18.73 20.84
CA LEU A 438 -17.20 18.92 21.20
C LEU A 438 -16.24 18.20 20.24
N LEU A 439 -16.66 17.05 19.70
CA LEU A 439 -15.89 16.32 18.70
C LEU A 439 -15.98 16.99 17.32
N GLN A 440 -17.11 17.64 17.01
CA GLN A 440 -17.24 18.44 15.79
C GLN A 440 -16.37 19.70 15.82
N GLU A 441 -16.31 20.36 16.99
CA GLU A 441 -15.44 21.52 17.21
C GLU A 441 -13.96 21.11 17.26
N ASN A 442 -13.67 19.94 17.84
CA ASN A 442 -12.32 19.40 17.95
C ASN A 442 -12.25 17.93 17.49
N PRO A 443 -11.98 17.68 16.19
CA PRO A 443 -11.80 16.31 15.65
C PRO A 443 -10.64 15.52 16.30
N LYS A 444 -9.73 16.21 16.99
CA LYS A 444 -8.63 15.60 17.74
C LYS A 444 -9.03 15.19 19.17
N LEU A 445 -10.27 15.38 19.58
CA LEU A 445 -10.76 14.89 20.86
C LEU A 445 -10.60 13.36 20.94
N ARG A 446 -10.01 12.89 22.04
CA ARG A 446 -9.68 11.47 22.30
C ARG A 446 -10.31 11.02 23.61
N ASP A 447 -11.58 11.39 23.81
CA ASP A 447 -12.32 11.10 25.03
C ASP A 447 -13.49 10.15 24.73
N LEU A 448 -13.55 9.03 25.44
CA LEU A 448 -14.58 7.99 25.27
C LEU A 448 -16.00 8.49 25.63
N ARG A 449 -16.10 9.60 26.38
CA ARG A 449 -17.38 10.25 26.72
C ARG A 449 -18.03 10.94 25.51
N SER A 450 -17.34 11.07 24.37
CA SER A 450 -17.97 11.49 23.11
C SER A 450 -18.93 10.43 22.57
N ASP A 451 -18.57 9.15 22.70
CA ASP A 451 -19.47 8.06 22.30
C ASP A 451 -20.70 7.98 23.22
N ILE A 452 -20.55 8.35 24.50
CA ILE A 452 -21.66 8.43 25.47
C ILE A 452 -22.68 9.50 25.05
N TYR A 453 -22.21 10.65 24.54
CA TYR A 453 -23.11 11.64 23.94
C TYR A 453 -23.89 11.03 22.76
N SER A 454 -23.18 10.34 21.87
CA SER A 454 -23.79 9.73 20.68
C SER A 454 -24.83 8.66 21.06
N VAL A 455 -24.56 7.88 22.12
CA VAL A 455 -25.53 6.96 22.73
C VAL A 455 -26.76 7.71 23.25
N GLY A 456 -26.56 8.82 23.97
CA GLY A 456 -27.65 9.68 24.44
C GLY A 456 -28.49 10.25 23.30
N ALA A 457 -27.85 10.64 22.20
CA ALA A 457 -28.52 11.17 21.01
C ALA A 457 -29.37 10.10 20.31
N ILE A 458 -28.85 8.88 20.18
CA ILE A 458 -29.62 7.73 19.69
C ILE A 458 -30.78 7.41 20.62
N TRP A 459 -30.55 7.41 21.95
CA TRP A 459 -31.60 7.11 22.91
C TRP A 459 -32.74 8.13 22.84
N TYR A 460 -32.40 9.41 22.83
CA TYR A 460 -33.34 10.51 22.64
C TYR A 460 -34.12 10.34 21.34
N TYR A 461 -33.44 10.04 20.23
CA TYR A 461 -34.06 9.81 18.93
C TYR A 461 -35.06 8.65 18.91
N LEU A 462 -34.74 7.52 19.54
CA LEU A 462 -35.65 6.37 19.64
C LEU A 462 -36.92 6.71 20.43
N LEU A 463 -36.84 7.62 21.40
CA LEU A 463 -37.96 8.05 22.24
C LEU A 463 -38.80 9.15 21.59
N CYS A 464 -38.14 10.07 20.88
CA CYS A 464 -38.72 11.32 20.39
C CYS A 464 -39.06 11.31 18.91
N GLY A 465 -38.42 10.45 18.12
CA GLY A 465 -38.50 10.43 16.66
C GLY A 465 -37.61 11.48 15.97
N ARG A 466 -36.95 12.36 16.73
CA ARG A 466 -36.02 13.39 16.22
C ARG A 466 -34.73 13.42 17.04
N ALA A 467 -33.63 13.82 16.42
CA ALA A 467 -32.34 13.96 17.10
C ALA A 467 -32.36 15.14 18.10
N PRO A 468 -31.43 15.16 19.08
CA PRO A 468 -31.31 16.28 20.02
C PRO A 468 -30.93 17.58 19.29
N SER A 469 -31.65 18.67 19.55
CA SER A 469 -31.36 19.98 18.95
C SER A 469 -31.87 21.13 19.83
N GLY A 470 -31.05 22.18 20.00
CA GLY A 470 -31.42 23.40 20.72
C GLY A 470 -31.47 23.25 22.25
N SER A 471 -31.89 24.30 22.94
CA SER A 471 -31.92 24.35 24.41
C SER A 471 -33.13 23.67 25.06
N ASP A 472 -34.18 23.35 24.28
CA ASP A 472 -35.46 22.84 24.80
C ASP A 472 -35.58 21.29 24.78
N MET A 473 -34.46 20.58 24.66
CA MET A 473 -34.43 19.11 24.53
C MET A 473 -35.19 18.40 25.65
N ARG A 474 -35.01 18.85 26.90
CA ARG A 474 -35.65 18.23 28.07
C ARG A 474 -37.16 18.33 28.02
N ASN A 475 -37.71 19.49 27.69
CA ASN A 475 -39.17 19.67 27.64
C ASN A 475 -39.75 18.89 26.47
N TYR A 476 -39.07 18.88 25.32
CA TYR A 476 -39.54 18.08 24.19
C TYR A 476 -39.54 16.58 24.50
N LEU A 477 -38.50 16.06 25.17
CA LEU A 477 -38.46 14.66 25.59
C LEU A 477 -39.68 14.29 26.45
N LYS A 478 -40.02 15.14 27.42
CA LYS A 478 -41.21 14.98 28.27
C LYS A 478 -42.52 15.10 27.49
N GLN A 479 -42.59 15.99 26.50
CA GLN A 479 -43.78 16.15 25.67
C GLN A 479 -44.00 14.96 24.72
N ALA A 480 -42.92 14.48 24.09
CA ALA A 480 -42.97 13.35 23.17
C ALA A 480 -43.27 12.04 23.90
N ARG A 481 -42.85 11.92 25.16
CA ARG A 481 -43.05 10.75 26.02
C ARG A 481 -43.40 11.16 27.44
N SER A 482 -44.69 11.47 27.64
CA SER A 482 -45.24 11.91 28.93
C SER A 482 -45.23 10.83 30.01
N ASP A 483 -45.00 9.57 29.62
CA ASP A 483 -44.89 8.42 30.51
C ASP A 483 -43.48 8.24 31.10
N LEU A 484 -42.49 9.03 30.64
CA LEU A 484 -41.14 9.00 31.21
C LEU A 484 -41.12 9.53 32.65
N GLN A 485 -40.41 8.81 33.50
CA GLN A 485 -40.10 9.24 34.86
C GLN A 485 -38.98 10.29 34.85
N GLU A 486 -38.93 11.13 35.88
CA GLU A 486 -37.93 12.21 35.95
C GLU A 486 -36.48 11.68 35.87
N TRP A 487 -36.22 10.54 36.52
CA TRP A 487 -34.90 9.91 36.52
C TRP A 487 -34.52 9.34 35.14
N GLU A 488 -35.49 8.92 34.32
CA GLU A 488 -35.26 8.44 32.94
C GLU A 488 -34.85 9.63 32.06
N VAL A 489 -35.56 10.75 32.21
CA VAL A 489 -35.21 12.02 31.56
C VAL A 489 -33.82 12.50 31.98
N ASP A 490 -33.53 12.51 33.28
CA ASP A 490 -32.22 12.93 33.80
C ASP A 490 -31.06 12.11 33.26
N MET A 491 -31.23 10.79 33.17
CA MET A 491 -30.20 9.91 32.63
C MET A 491 -29.90 10.20 31.16
N ILE A 492 -30.93 10.40 30.34
CA ILE A 492 -30.75 10.73 28.92
C ILE A 492 -30.10 12.11 28.78
N MET A 493 -30.57 13.10 29.56
CA MET A 493 -30.03 14.46 29.54
C MET A 493 -28.58 14.52 30.05
N LYS A 494 -28.20 13.66 31.01
CA LYS A 494 -26.82 13.54 31.49
C LYS A 494 -25.89 13.03 30.39
N CYS A 495 -26.34 12.11 29.53
CA CYS A 495 -25.56 11.70 28.36
C CYS A 495 -25.33 12.87 27.38
N LEU A 496 -26.36 13.72 27.22
CA LEU A 496 -26.39 14.85 26.28
C LEU A 496 -25.81 16.16 26.85
N ALA A 497 -25.16 16.13 28.01
CA ALA A 497 -24.63 17.33 28.64
C ALA A 497 -23.58 18.02 27.74
N SER A 498 -23.68 19.35 27.63
CA SER A 498 -22.75 20.14 26.82
C SER A 498 -21.32 20.10 27.36
N ASN A 499 -21.17 20.07 28.69
CA ASN A 499 -19.88 19.85 29.34
C ASN A 499 -19.61 18.34 29.43
N ILE A 500 -18.43 17.92 28.98
CA ILE A 500 -18.03 16.51 28.96
C ILE A 500 -17.89 15.91 30.37
N ASP A 501 -17.58 16.73 31.37
CA ASP A 501 -17.42 16.28 32.76
C ASP A 501 -18.75 16.02 33.48
N ASP A 502 -19.85 16.57 32.94
CA ASP A 502 -21.20 16.32 33.47
C ASP A 502 -21.80 15.00 32.95
N ARG A 503 -21.16 14.36 31.97
CA ARG A 503 -21.59 13.08 31.38
C ARG A 503 -21.21 11.91 32.28
N TYR A 504 -21.76 10.72 31.98
CA TYR A 504 -21.25 9.48 32.57
C TYR A 504 -19.78 9.29 32.17
N GLY A 505 -18.95 8.84 33.09
CA GLY A 505 -17.52 8.65 32.92
C GLY A 505 -17.15 7.41 32.11
N SER A 506 -18.05 6.44 31.94
CA SER A 506 -17.82 5.26 31.10
C SER A 506 -19.10 4.54 30.66
N CYS A 507 -18.99 3.70 29.63
CA CYS A 507 -20.08 2.79 29.22
C CYS A 507 -20.50 1.84 30.35
N SER A 508 -19.55 1.42 31.22
CA SER A 508 -19.85 0.54 32.36
C SER A 508 -20.67 1.23 33.43
N GLU A 509 -20.40 2.51 33.69
CA GLU A 509 -21.16 3.32 34.65
C GLU A 509 -22.62 3.44 34.19
N LEU A 510 -22.85 3.91 32.97
CA LEU A 510 -24.19 4.07 32.41
C LEU A 510 -24.94 2.72 32.36
N GLN A 511 -24.27 1.64 31.93
CA GLN A 511 -24.86 0.31 31.91
C GLN A 511 -25.31 -0.16 33.31
N GLY A 512 -24.54 0.15 34.36
CA GLY A 512 -24.89 -0.14 35.74
C GLY A 512 -26.19 0.55 36.17
N PHE A 513 -26.29 1.86 35.91
CA PHE A 513 -27.49 2.65 36.21
C PHE A 513 -28.74 2.11 35.50
N ILE A 514 -28.63 1.74 34.22
CA ILE A 514 -29.76 1.19 33.46
C ILE A 514 -30.20 -0.15 34.06
N LYS A 515 -29.27 -1.08 34.31
CA LYS A 515 -29.61 -2.42 34.80
C LYS A 515 -30.24 -2.38 36.19
N GLU A 516 -29.67 -1.61 37.11
CA GLU A 516 -30.20 -1.47 38.47
C GLU A 516 -31.65 -0.97 38.47
N ARG A 517 -31.93 0.06 37.66
CA ARG A 517 -33.24 0.72 37.65
C ARG A 517 -34.29 0.01 36.81
N VAL A 518 -33.90 -0.67 35.73
CA VAL A 518 -34.84 -1.46 34.89
C VAL A 518 -35.20 -2.79 35.56
N GLN A 519 -34.30 -3.42 36.31
CA GLN A 519 -34.62 -4.63 37.09
C GLN A 519 -35.56 -4.35 38.26
N MET A 520 -35.48 -3.17 38.87
CA MET A 520 -36.41 -2.74 39.93
C MET A 520 -37.86 -2.51 39.47
N GLN A 521 -38.14 -2.51 38.16
CA GLN A 521 -39.50 -2.39 37.61
C GLN A 521 -40.14 -3.75 37.26
N GLN A 522 -39.41 -4.87 37.38
CA GLN A 522 -39.91 -6.23 37.12
C GLN A 522 -40.35 -6.98 38.39
N TYR A 523 -40.24 -6.34 39.56
CA TYR A 523 -40.74 -6.77 40.86
C TYR A 523 -41.68 -5.69 41.41
#